data_AF-A0A2N6QM86-F1
#
_entry.id   AF-A0A2N6QM86-F1
#
_cell.length_a   1.000
_cell.length_b   1.000
_cell.length_c   1.000
_cell.angle_alpha   90.00
_cell.angle_beta   90.00
_cell.angle_gamma   90.00
#
_symmetry.space_group_name_H-M   'P 1'
#
loop_
_entity.id
_entity.type
_entity.pdbx_description
1 polymer ?
#
loop_
_entity_poly.entity_id
_entity_poly.type
_entity_poly.pdbx_seq_one_letter_code
_entity_poly.pdbx_strand_id
1 'polypeptide(L)'
;MKSFKDTGESVEETTVSKPMTINGVRTVKIHWRGPKQRYRIIHLNEYGHYDRSGKWVNTRGKGVIENAMREGRETYFRTVKEEMRKKV
;
A
#
# COMPACT_ATOMS: atom_id res chain seq x y z
N MET A 1 10.27 8.92 14.14
CA MET A 1 11.43 8.32 13.44
C MET A 1 10.90 7.57 12.21
N LYS A 2 11.03 8.14 10.99
CA LYS A 2 10.50 7.51 9.77
C LYS A 2 11.46 6.39 9.33
N SER A 3 11.29 5.19 9.90
CA SER A 3 12.09 3.98 9.59
C SER A 3 12.06 3.57 8.11
N PHE A 4 11.15 4.16 7.33
CA PHE A 4 10.93 3.91 5.90
C PHE A 4 11.33 5.08 4.98
N LYS A 5 11.78 6.20 5.54
CA LYS A 5 12.20 7.39 4.77
C LYS A 5 13.72 7.44 4.72
N ASP A 6 14.31 6.42 4.11
CA ASP A 6 15.73 6.44 3.75
C ASP A 6 15.96 7.52 2.69
N THR A 7 15.59 7.23 1.44
CA THR A 7 15.67 8.16 0.30
C THR A 7 14.32 8.76 -0.11
N GLY A 8 13.20 8.25 0.41
CA GLY A 8 11.85 8.71 0.05
C GLY A 8 11.30 8.17 -1.28
N GLU A 9 12.16 7.61 -2.12
CA GLU A 9 11.83 7.06 -3.46
C GLU A 9 10.67 6.05 -3.47
N SER A 10 10.48 5.26 -2.40
CA SER A 10 9.32 4.36 -2.29
C SER A 10 8.00 5.12 -2.30
N VAL A 11 7.97 6.30 -1.68
CA VAL A 11 6.81 7.21 -1.68
C VAL A 11 6.68 7.87 -3.04
N GLU A 12 7.78 8.32 -3.64
CA GLU A 12 7.77 8.98 -4.95
C GLU A 12 7.24 8.07 -6.07
N GLU A 13 7.58 6.79 -6.05
CA GLU A 13 7.04 5.83 -7.02
C GLU A 13 5.65 5.31 -6.66
N THR A 14 5.09 5.67 -5.50
CA THR A 14 3.73 5.25 -5.12
C THR A 14 2.71 5.98 -5.98
N THR A 15 1.91 5.23 -6.71
CA THR A 15 0.87 5.73 -7.60
C THR A 15 -0.43 4.97 -7.37
N VAL A 16 -1.54 5.60 -7.76
CA VAL A 16 -2.89 5.01 -7.67
C VAL A 16 -3.53 4.90 -9.03
N SER A 17 -4.26 3.81 -9.27
CA SER A 17 -5.06 3.68 -10.48
C SER A 17 -6.27 4.61 -10.43
N LYS A 18 -6.84 4.90 -11.61
CA LYS A 18 -8.24 5.37 -11.64
C LYS A 18 -9.15 4.32 -10.99
N PRO A 19 -10.27 4.73 -10.37
CA PRO A 19 -11.26 3.79 -9.85
C PRO A 19 -11.80 2.91 -10.98
N MET A 20 -11.84 1.60 -10.74
CA MET A 20 -12.30 0.59 -11.69
C MET A 20 -13.21 -0.41 -11.00
N THR A 21 -13.98 -1.17 -11.77
CA THR A 21 -14.81 -2.27 -11.24
C THR A 21 -14.15 -3.60 -11.57
N ILE A 22 -13.84 -4.39 -10.56
CA ILE A 22 -13.25 -5.74 -10.70
C ILE A 22 -14.18 -6.71 -10.00
N ASN A 23 -14.70 -7.71 -10.72
CA ASN A 23 -15.63 -8.72 -10.18
C ASN A 23 -16.83 -8.09 -9.42
N GLY A 24 -17.41 -7.02 -9.98
CA GLY A 24 -18.53 -6.30 -9.36
C GLY A 24 -18.17 -5.37 -8.21
N VAL A 25 -16.90 -5.32 -7.78
CA VAL A 25 -16.44 -4.48 -6.67
C VAL A 25 -15.70 -3.25 -7.21
N ARG A 26 -16.07 -2.06 -6.73
CA ARG A 26 -15.32 -0.83 -7.04
C ARG A 26 -13.97 -0.88 -6.34
N THR A 27 -12.90 -0.76 -7.10
CA THR A 27 -11.51 -0.95 -6.65
C THR A 27 -10.61 0.17 -7.15
N VAL A 28 -9.69 0.60 -6.29
CA VAL A 28 -8.53 1.44 -6.64
C VAL A 28 -7.29 0.62 -6.31
N LYS A 29 -6.34 0.52 -7.25
CA LYS A 29 -5.07 -0.18 -7.04
C LYS A 29 -4.01 0.80 -6.60
N ILE A 30 -3.26 0.46 -5.56
CA ILE A 30 -2.00 1.11 -5.20
C ILE A 30 -0.88 0.32 -5.87
N HIS A 31 0.02 1.00 -6.56
CA HIS A 31 1.15 0.36 -7.24
C HIS A 31 2.38 1.27 -7.27
N TRP A 32 3.55 0.64 -7.41
CA TRP A 32 4.83 1.35 -7.50
C TRP A 32 5.29 1.41 -8.95
N ARG A 33 5.42 2.62 -9.50
CA ARG A 33 5.83 2.85 -10.88
C ARG A 33 6.86 3.96 -10.95
N GLY A 34 8.06 3.62 -11.40
CA GLY A 34 9.12 4.58 -11.66
C GLY A 34 10.45 3.91 -12.03
N PRO A 35 11.50 4.72 -12.28
CA PRO A 35 12.80 4.25 -12.77
C PRO A 35 13.61 3.43 -11.75
N LYS A 36 13.34 3.58 -10.44
CA LYS A 36 13.99 2.84 -9.36
C LYS A 36 13.36 1.48 -9.09
N GLN A 37 12.24 1.18 -9.75
CA GLN A 37 11.62 -0.15 -9.74
C GLN A 37 11.30 -0.64 -8.31
N ARG A 38 10.78 0.26 -7.45
CA ARG A 38 10.50 -0.02 -6.05
C ARG A 38 9.52 -1.17 -5.86
N TYR A 39 8.67 -1.47 -6.85
CA TYR A 39 7.80 -2.65 -6.85
C TYR A 39 8.54 -3.95 -6.53
N ARG A 40 9.84 -4.07 -6.86
CA ARG A 40 10.67 -5.25 -6.57
C ARG A 40 10.98 -5.43 -5.08
N ILE A 41 11.11 -4.33 -4.35
CA ILE A 41 11.60 -4.32 -2.96
C ILE A 41 10.42 -4.16 -1.98
N ILE A 42 9.35 -3.48 -2.38
CA ILE A 42 8.19 -3.23 -1.51
C ILE A 42 7.57 -4.54 -0.99
N HIS A 43 7.44 -5.55 -1.84
CA HIS A 43 6.93 -6.85 -1.41
C HIS A 43 7.81 -7.48 -0.31
N LEU A 44 9.14 -7.46 -0.50
CA LEU A 44 10.08 -7.98 0.49
C LEU A 44 10.04 -7.17 1.79
N ASN A 45 9.80 -5.86 1.69
CA ASN A 45 9.67 -5.00 2.85
C ASN A 45 8.36 -5.21 3.62
N GLU A 46 7.28 -5.59 2.95
CA GLU A 46 5.97 -5.80 3.57
C GLU A 46 5.85 -7.20 4.20
N TYR A 47 6.48 -8.21 3.60
CA TYR A 47 6.30 -9.61 4.02
C TYR A 47 7.54 -10.23 4.69
N GLY A 48 8.73 -9.66 4.49
CA GLY A 48 10.00 -10.28 4.83
C GLY A 48 10.57 -11.11 3.67
N HIS A 49 11.79 -11.59 3.84
CA HIS A 49 12.49 -12.40 2.83
C HIS A 49 13.59 -13.26 3.43
N TYR A 50 14.07 -14.25 2.68
CA TYR A 50 15.30 -14.96 3.00
C TYR A 50 16.52 -14.18 2.51
N ASP A 51 17.55 -14.05 3.35
CA ASP A 51 18.84 -13.53 2.92
C ASP A 51 19.66 -14.57 2.13
N ARG A 52 20.85 -14.17 1.67
CA ARG A 52 21.73 -15.04 0.87
C ARG A 52 22.24 -16.27 1.62
N SER A 53 22.16 -16.28 2.94
CA SER A 53 22.53 -17.43 3.79
C SER A 53 21.36 -18.38 4.04
N GLY A 54 20.17 -18.06 3.52
CA GLY A 54 18.96 -18.85 3.75
C GLY A 54 18.29 -18.54 5.08
N LYS A 55 18.67 -17.47 5.77
CA LYS A 55 18.04 -17.04 7.02
C LYS A 55 16.85 -16.13 6.73
N TRP A 56 15.72 -16.38 7.40
CA TRP A 56 14.55 -15.50 7.32
C TRP A 56 14.80 -14.15 8.00
N VAL A 57 14.50 -13.06 7.30
CA VAL A 57 14.65 -11.69 7.78
C VAL A 57 13.29 -10.99 7.80
N ASN A 58 12.87 -10.57 9.00
CA ASN A 58 11.74 -9.67 9.15
C ASN A 58 12.22 -8.23 8.97
N THR A 59 11.58 -7.52 8.04
CA THR A 59 11.83 -6.12 7.74
C THR A 59 11.10 -5.21 8.72
N ARG A 60 11.67 -4.03 9.01
CA ARG A 60 11.11 -3.07 9.97
C ARG A 60 9.74 -2.51 9.57
N GLY A 61 9.37 -2.56 8.29
CA GLY A 61 8.05 -2.12 7.82
C GLY A 61 7.12 -3.26 7.44
N LYS A 62 7.37 -4.47 7.93
CA LYS A 62 6.45 -5.59 7.75
C LYS A 62 5.06 -5.21 8.25
N GLY A 63 4.04 -5.46 7.43
CA GLY A 63 2.63 -5.21 7.76
C GLY A 63 2.21 -3.74 7.83
N VAL A 64 3.08 -2.78 7.50
CA VAL A 64 2.73 -1.36 7.59
C VAL A 64 1.73 -0.97 6.50
N ILE A 65 1.90 -1.48 5.28
CA ILE A 65 0.98 -1.20 4.18
C ILE A 65 -0.36 -1.87 4.46
N GLU A 66 -0.36 -3.12 4.92
CA GLU A 66 -1.59 -3.85 5.25
C GLU A 66 -2.38 -3.16 6.37
N ASN A 67 -1.71 -2.70 7.42
CA ASN A 67 -2.36 -1.92 8.48
C ASN A 67 -2.95 -0.61 7.95
N ALA A 68 -2.20 0.14 7.13
CA ALA A 68 -2.69 1.37 6.52
C ALA A 68 -3.91 1.12 5.60
N MET A 69 -3.92 0.01 4.86
CA MET A 69 -5.06 -0.39 4.03
C MET A 69 -6.29 -0.73 4.87
N ARG A 70 -6.11 -1.37 6.03
CA ARG A 70 -7.20 -1.67 6.97
C ARG A 70 -7.81 -0.39 7.55
N GLU A 71 -6.97 0.53 8.04
CA GLU A 71 -7.42 1.81 8.58
C GLU A 71 -8.08 2.69 7.50
N GLY A 72 -7.51 2.72 6.30
CA GLY A 72 -8.05 3.45 5.16
C GLY A 72 -9.42 2.93 4.71
N ARG A 73 -9.67 1.62 4.84
CA ARG A 73 -10.96 0.99 4.49
C ARG A 73 -12.11 1.55 5.33
N GLU A 74 -11.92 1.68 6.64
CA GLU A 74 -12.95 2.23 7.53
C GLU A 74 -13.28 3.68 7.17
N THR A 75 -12.24 4.47 6.91
CA THR A 75 -12.38 5.87 6.47
C THR A 75 -13.13 5.96 5.14
N TYR A 76 -12.77 5.14 4.15
CA TYR A 76 -13.45 5.08 2.86
C TYR A 76 -14.94 4.79 3.02
N PHE A 77 -15.31 3.73 3.74
CA PHE A 77 -16.72 3.36 3.90
C PHE A 77 -17.52 4.40 4.68
N ARG A 78 -16.91 5.03 5.70
CA ARG A 78 -17.53 6.15 6.42
C ARG A 78 -17.84 7.30 5.48
N THR A 79 -16.86 7.78 4.72
CA THR A 79 -17.03 8.89 3.77
C THR A 79 -18.08 8.57 2.71
N VAL A 80 -18.06 7.37 2.13
CA VAL A 80 -19.09 6.97 1.13
C VAL A 80 -20.49 7.02 1.73
N LYS A 81 -20.69 6.49 2.96
CA LYS A 81 -21.99 6.53 3.64
C LYS A 81 -22.46 7.97 3.92
N GLU A 82 -21.57 8.84 4.35
CA GLU A 82 -21.87 10.25 4.60
C GLU A 82 -22.26 11.00 3.33
N GLU A 83 -21.52 10.80 2.24
CA GLU A 83 -21.83 11.43 0.95
C GLU A 83 -23.13 10.90 0.33
N MET A 84 -23.45 9.61 0.52
CA MET A 84 -24.75 9.05 0.12
C MET A 84 -25.90 9.66 0.91
N ARG A 85 -25.71 9.88 2.23
CA ARG A 85 -26.72 10.52 3.08
C ARG A 85 -27.02 11.96 2.68
N LYS A 86 -26.02 12.72 2.25
CA LYS A 86 -26.21 14.12 1.80
C LYS A 86 -26.97 14.24 0.48
N LYS A 87 -27.03 13.17 -0.31
CA LYS A 87 -27.71 13.14 -1.62
C LYS A 87 -29.18 12.70 -1.54
N VAL A 88 -29.64 12.26 -0.36
CA VAL A 88 -31.04 11.96 -0.05
C VAL A 88 -31.62 13.16 0.68
#